data_AF-A0A930XTD5-F1
#
_entry.id   AF-A0A930XTD5-F1
#
_cell.length_a   1.000
_cell.length_b   1.000
_cell.length_c   1.000
_cell.angle_alpha   90.00
_cell.angle_beta   90.00
_cell.angle_gamma   90.00
#
_symmetry.space_group_name_H-M   'P 1'
#
loop_
_entity.id
_entity.type
_entity.pdbx_description
1 polymer ?
#
loop_
_entity_poly.entity_id
_entity_poly.type
_entity_poly.pdbx_seq_one_letter_code
_entity_poly.pdbx_strand_id
1 'polypeptide(L)'
;MVKLSVMCKYVIRKILSRWRFQIHSVLAAGAGPTISTTANLDAVLEELYPDGAEAQKYAEELEKLSEVHQKVELQKVDSSVNLDDVERSILWIFGLQIQESNTAV
;
A
#
# COMPACT_ATOMS: atom_id res chain seq x y z
N MET A 1 -11.02 -15.71 2.23
CA MET A 1 -10.72 -14.82 3.35
C MET A 1 -9.28 -14.43 3.20
N VAL A 2 -9.05 -13.15 2.98
CA VAL A 2 -7.72 -12.63 2.69
C VAL A 2 -6.90 -12.59 3.97
N LYS A 3 -5.62 -12.91 3.88
CA LYS A 3 -4.72 -12.84 5.03
C LYS A 3 -3.33 -12.42 4.60
N LEU A 4 -2.99 -11.15 4.87
CA LEU A 4 -1.65 -10.66 4.66
C LEU A 4 -0.71 -11.19 5.74
N SER A 5 0.52 -11.51 5.34
CA SER A 5 1.61 -11.92 6.20
C SER A 5 1.96 -10.81 7.20
N VAL A 6 2.55 -11.20 8.33
CA VAL A 6 3.00 -10.23 9.34
C VAL A 6 4.01 -9.25 8.75
N MET A 7 4.89 -9.75 7.87
CA MET A 7 5.89 -8.94 7.20
C MET A 7 5.28 -7.96 6.20
N CYS A 8 4.32 -8.41 5.38
CA CYS A 8 3.60 -7.53 4.47
C CYS A 8 2.89 -6.40 5.24
N LYS A 9 2.15 -6.75 6.30
CA LYS A 9 1.48 -5.76 7.17
C LYS A 9 2.47 -4.78 7.80
N TYR A 10 3.65 -5.23 8.20
CA TYR A 10 4.70 -4.37 8.73
C TYR A 10 5.19 -3.38 7.67
N VAL A 11 5.48 -3.85 6.46
CA VAL A 11 5.91 -2.99 5.34
C VAL A 11 4.85 -1.94 5.02
N ILE A 12 3.59 -2.36 4.85
CA ILE A 12 2.48 -1.43 4.57
C ILE A 12 2.36 -0.37 5.67
N ARG A 13 2.41 -0.75 6.95
CA ARG A 13 2.35 0.22 8.06
C ARG A 13 3.53 1.19 8.05
N LYS A 14 4.72 0.71 7.70
CA LYS A 14 5.91 1.55 7.55
C LYS A 14 5.72 2.58 6.43
N ILE A 15 5.18 2.17 5.29
CA ILE A 15 4.87 3.04 4.15
C ILE A 15 3.82 4.09 4.55
N LEU A 16 2.70 3.66 5.16
CA LEU A 16 1.67 4.56 5.66
C LEU A 16 2.22 5.58 6.66
N SER A 17 3.17 5.17 7.52
CA SER A 17 3.83 6.07 8.46
C SER A 17 4.73 7.10 7.76
N ARG A 18 5.53 6.64 6.77
CA ARG A 18 6.42 7.47 5.96
C ARG A 18 5.66 8.59 5.26
N TRP A 19 4.53 8.26 4.64
CA TRP A 19 3.74 9.20 3.84
C TRP A 19 2.52 9.79 4.56
N ARG A 20 2.42 9.65 5.89
CA ARG A 20 1.20 9.98 6.67
C ARG A 20 0.61 11.38 6.45
N PHE A 21 1.42 12.36 6.06
CA PHE A 21 1.00 13.74 5.80
C PHE A 21 0.92 14.09 4.32
N GLN A 22 1.23 13.13 3.44
CA GLN A 22 1.29 13.29 2.00
C GLN A 22 0.35 12.31 1.29
N ILE A 23 -0.29 11.37 1.98
CA ILE A 23 -1.31 10.49 1.39
C ILE A 23 -2.71 11.11 1.48
N HIS A 24 -3.48 10.96 0.42
CA HIS A 24 -4.91 11.20 0.42
C HIS A 24 -5.63 10.01 -0.21
N SER A 25 -6.91 9.84 0.15
CA SER A 25 -7.76 8.87 -0.54
C SER A 25 -8.13 9.39 -1.92
N VAL A 26 -8.15 8.50 -2.92
CA VAL A 26 -8.72 8.76 -4.25
C VAL A 26 -10.16 8.25 -4.36
N LEU A 27 -10.67 7.61 -3.31
CA LEU A 27 -12.04 7.15 -3.23
C LEU A 27 -12.96 8.33 -2.92
N ALA A 28 -14.20 8.27 -3.41
CA ALA A 28 -15.21 9.28 -3.07
C ALA A 28 -15.43 9.30 -1.54
N ALA A 29 -15.80 10.46 -0.99
CA ALA A 29 -16.05 10.58 0.45
C ALA A 29 -17.12 9.57 0.90
N GLY A 30 -16.75 8.69 1.84
CA GLY A 30 -17.62 7.62 2.33
C GLY A 30 -17.64 6.34 1.47
N ALA A 31 -16.86 6.26 0.39
CA ALA A 31 -16.81 5.11 -0.52
C ALA A 31 -15.72 4.07 -0.17
N GLY A 32 -15.17 4.10 1.05
CA GLY A 32 -14.20 3.09 1.48
C GLY A 32 -13.74 3.24 2.93
N PRO A 33 -12.99 2.24 3.43
CA PRO A 33 -12.50 2.22 4.80
C PRO A 33 -11.50 3.33 5.07
N THR A 34 -11.42 3.76 6.33
CA THR A 34 -10.34 4.65 6.78
C THR A 34 -9.04 3.85 6.94
N ILE A 35 -8.07 4.11 6.07
CA ILE A 35 -6.80 3.41 6.05
C ILE A 35 -5.78 4.19 6.87
N SER A 36 -5.20 3.52 7.86
CA SER A 36 -4.23 4.11 8.79
C SER A 36 -3.23 3.05 9.27
N THR A 37 -2.19 3.49 9.97
CA THR A 37 -1.15 2.58 10.51
C THR A 37 -1.69 1.57 11.53
N THR A 38 -2.84 1.84 12.15
CA THR A 38 -3.49 0.97 13.14
C THR A 38 -4.66 0.18 12.57
N ALA A 39 -5.01 0.39 11.30
CA ALA A 39 -6.12 -0.32 10.66
C ALA A 39 -5.87 -1.83 10.56
N ASN A 40 -6.96 -2.59 10.51
CA ASN A 40 -6.93 -4.00 10.14
C ASN A 40 -6.84 -4.12 8.62
N LEU A 41 -5.61 -4.27 8.10
CA LEU A 41 -5.34 -4.28 6.65
C LEU A 41 -6.04 -5.42 5.89
N ASP A 42 -6.31 -6.56 6.53
CA ASP A 42 -7.05 -7.65 5.88
C ASP A 42 -8.51 -7.23 5.64
N ALA A 43 -9.15 -6.67 6.66
CA ALA A 43 -10.53 -6.19 6.57
C ALA A 43 -10.68 -5.01 5.61
N VAL A 44 -9.71 -4.10 5.62
CA VAL A 44 -9.64 -3.00 4.64
C VAL A 44 -9.63 -3.54 3.20
N LEU A 45 -8.85 -4.58 2.95
CA LEU A 45 -8.74 -5.15 1.61
C LEU A 45 -10.03 -5.88 1.19
N GLU A 46 -10.68 -6.58 2.11
CA GLU A 46 -11.98 -7.22 1.87
C GLU A 46 -13.11 -6.20 1.65
N GLU A 47 -13.04 -5.03 2.28
CA GLU A 47 -14.01 -3.95 2.09
C GLU A 47 -13.80 -3.22 0.75
N LEU A 48 -12.53 -2.99 0.36
CA LEU A 48 -12.19 -2.37 -0.91
C LEU A 48 -12.50 -3.25 -2.12
N TYR A 49 -12.38 -4.56 -1.95
CA TYR A 49 -12.59 -5.56 -3.00
C TYR A 49 -13.62 -6.59 -2.53
N PRO A 50 -14.93 -6.30 -2.68
CA PRO A 50 -15.99 -7.21 -2.23
C PRO A 50 -15.99 -8.56 -2.96
N ASP A 51 -15.44 -8.62 -4.17
CA ASP A 51 -15.14 -9.88 -4.85
C ASP A 51 -13.93 -10.54 -4.20
N GLY A 52 -14.16 -11.66 -3.52
CA GLY A 52 -13.11 -12.41 -2.83
C GLY A 52 -11.97 -12.89 -3.75
N ALA A 53 -12.22 -13.08 -5.05
CA ALA A 53 -11.16 -13.42 -6.00
C ALA A 53 -10.25 -12.23 -6.30
N GLU A 54 -10.85 -11.04 -6.43
CA GLU A 54 -10.12 -9.78 -6.63
C GLU A 54 -9.34 -9.40 -5.36
N ALA A 55 -9.96 -9.52 -4.18
CA ALA A 55 -9.30 -9.30 -2.90
C ALA A 55 -8.07 -10.21 -2.73
N GLN A 56 -8.21 -11.50 -3.08
CA GLN A 56 -7.11 -12.46 -3.02
C GLN A 56 -5.97 -12.10 -3.99
N LYS A 57 -6.31 -11.69 -5.22
CA LYS A 57 -5.33 -11.23 -6.21
C LYS A 57 -4.52 -10.04 -5.69
N TYR A 58 -5.18 -9.03 -5.12
CA TYR A 58 -4.49 -7.87 -4.57
C TYR A 58 -3.70 -8.19 -3.31
N ALA A 59 -4.14 -9.16 -2.51
CA ALA A 59 -3.35 -9.66 -1.39
C ALA A 59 -2.01 -10.26 -1.86
N GLU A 60 -2.05 -11.12 -2.87
CA GLU A 60 -0.84 -11.73 -3.46
C GLU A 60 0.08 -10.68 -4.08
N GLU A 61 -0.49 -9.64 -4.69
CA GLU A 61 0.29 -8.52 -5.23
C GLU A 61 0.96 -7.71 -4.11
N LEU A 62 0.26 -7.45 -3.00
CA LEU A 62 0.83 -6.78 -1.84
C LEU A 62 1.96 -7.58 -1.20
N GLU A 63 1.87 -8.92 -1.15
CA GLU A 63 2.98 -9.77 -0.69
C GLU A 63 4.22 -9.58 -1.56
N LYS A 64 4.06 -9.68 -2.89
CA LYS A 64 5.16 -9.50 -3.85
C LYS A 64 5.80 -8.11 -3.73
N LEU A 65 4.98 -7.07 -3.71
CA LEU A 65 5.46 -5.68 -3.58
C LEU A 65 6.18 -5.47 -2.23
N SER A 66 5.69 -6.08 -1.15
CA SER A 66 6.34 -6.01 0.16
C SER A 66 7.69 -6.72 0.19
N GLU A 67 7.82 -7.84 -0.51
CA GLU A 67 9.11 -8.51 -0.68
C GLU A 67 10.09 -7.67 -1.50
N VAL A 68 9.62 -7.07 -2.61
CA VAL A 68 10.45 -6.17 -3.43
C VAL A 68 10.91 -4.99 -2.61
N HIS A 69 9.99 -4.34 -1.87
CA HIS A 69 10.29 -3.23 -0.96
C HIS A 69 11.43 -3.58 0.00
N GLN A 70 11.32 -4.72 0.69
CA GLN A 70 12.36 -5.17 1.62
C GLN A 70 13.70 -5.46 0.93
N LYS A 71 13.68 -6.08 -0.26
CA LYS A 71 14.92 -6.40 -0.97
C LYS A 71 15.62 -5.12 -1.46
N VAL A 72 14.87 -4.14 -1.96
CA VAL A 72 15.40 -2.84 -2.39
C VAL A 72 15.94 -2.05 -1.20
N GLU A 73 15.19 -2.00 -0.10
CA GLU A 73 15.62 -1.31 1.14
C GLU A 73 16.91 -1.91 1.71
N LEU A 74 17.07 -3.23 1.63
CA LEU A 74 18.29 -3.93 2.07
C LEU A 74 19.43 -3.90 1.04
N GLN A 75 19.31 -3.12 -0.05
CA GLN A 75 20.27 -3.04 -1.17
C GLN A 75 20.58 -4.40 -1.81
N LYS A 76 19.63 -5.34 -1.76
CA LYS A 76 19.75 -6.70 -2.33
C LYS A 76 19.23 -6.79 -3.77
N VAL A 77 18.82 -5.67 -4.37
CA VAL A 77 18.32 -5.59 -5.75
C VAL A 77 19.07 -4.48 -6.48
N ASP A 78 19.17 -4.66 -7.79
CA ASP A 78 19.77 -3.73 -8.74
C ASP A 78 19.21 -2.31 -8.59
N SER A 79 20.04 -1.30 -8.85
CA SER A 79 19.72 0.13 -8.62
C SER A 79 18.60 0.70 -9.51
N SER A 80 18.04 -0.14 -10.39
CA SER A 80 16.99 0.20 -11.34
C SER A 80 15.58 0.18 -10.75
N VAL A 81 15.37 -0.47 -9.60
CA VAL A 81 14.06 -0.49 -8.93
C VAL A 81 13.93 0.72 -8.01
N ASN A 82 13.04 1.64 -8.36
CA ASN A 82 12.74 2.78 -7.53
C ASN A 82 11.78 2.39 -6.39
N LEU A 83 12.22 2.57 -5.15
CA LEU A 83 11.44 2.26 -3.95
C LEU A 83 10.12 3.06 -3.92
N ASP A 84 10.13 4.30 -4.40
CA ASP A 84 8.95 5.16 -4.38
C ASP A 84 7.84 4.63 -5.32
N ASP A 85 8.20 3.97 -6.43
CA ASP A 85 7.21 3.36 -7.35
C ASP A 85 6.55 2.13 -6.74
N VAL A 86 7.32 1.34 -5.98
CA VAL A 86 6.80 0.20 -5.21
C VAL A 86 5.83 0.69 -4.14
N GLU A 87 6.21 1.74 -3.41
CA GLU A 87 5.37 2.32 -2.36
C GLU A 87 4.09 2.94 -2.94
N ARG A 88 4.16 3.63 -4.08
CA ARG A 88 2.98 4.15 -4.79
C ARG A 88 2.04 3.03 -5.24
N SER A 89 2.59 1.91 -5.73
CA SER A 89 1.79 0.76 -6.13
C SER A 89 1.05 0.13 -4.94
N ILE A 90 1.73 0.00 -3.78
CA ILE A 90 1.10 -0.46 -2.54
C ILE A 90 -0.02 0.47 -2.11
N LEU A 91 0.23 1.79 -2.10
CA LEU A 91 -0.78 2.79 -1.73
C LEU A 91 -1.98 2.77 -2.69
N TRP A 92 -1.74 2.58 -3.99
CA TRP A 92 -2.80 2.54 -5.00
C TRP A 92 -3.78 1.38 -4.80
N ILE A 93 -3.30 0.20 -4.39
CA ILE A 93 -4.16 -0.95 -4.03
C ILE A 93 -5.10 -0.59 -2.86
N PHE A 94 -4.66 0.31 -1.99
CA PHE A 94 -5.46 0.83 -0.89
C PHE A 94 -6.33 2.04 -1.29
N GLY A 95 -6.38 2.43 -2.56
CA GLY A 95 -7.08 3.65 -2.98
C GLY A 95 -6.48 4.92 -2.37
N LEU A 96 -5.16 4.92 -2.16
CA LEU A 96 -4.39 6.05 -1.66
C LEU A 96 -3.44 6.55 -2.74
N GLN A 97 -3.20 7.86 -2.75
CA GLN A 97 -2.23 8.52 -3.62
C GLN A 97 -1.36 9.47 -2.80
N ILE A 98 -0.09 9.57 -3.18
CA ILE A 98 0.84 10.57 -2.63
C ILE A 98 0.57 11.90 -3.34
N GLN A 99 0.25 12.93 -2.57
CA GLN A 99 0.18 14.31 -3.01
C GLN A 99 1.60 14.77 -3.32
N GLU A 100 1.89 14.93 -4.61
CA GLU A 100 3.12 15.60 -5.02
C GLU A 100 2.98 17.07 -4.66
N SER A 101 3.88 17.55 -3.80
CA SER A 101 4.03 18.97 -3.51
C SER A 101 4.38 19.67 -4.82
N ASN A 102 3.37 20.21 -5.50
CA ASN A 102 3.55 21.01 -6.69
C ASN A 102 4.24 22.30 -6.25
N THR A 103 5.58 22.31 -6.21
CA THR A 103 6.38 23.53 -6.08
C THR A 103 6.33 24.22 -7.44
N ALA A 104 5.16 24.76 -7.78
CA ALA A 104 5.02 25.77 -8.80
C ALA A 104 5.39 27.11 -8.15
N VAL A 105 6.65 27.50 -8.32
CA VAL A 105 7.13 28.88 -8.14
C VAL A 105 7.72 29.33 -9.47
#